data_AF-A0AAU8JD80-F1
#
_entry.id   AF-A0AAU8JD80-F1
#
_cell.length_a   1.000
_cell.length_b   1.000
_cell.length_c   1.000
_cell.angle_alpha   90.00
_cell.angle_beta   90.00
_cell.angle_gamma   90.00
#
_symmetry.space_group_name_H-M   'P 1'
#
loop_
_entity.id
_entity.type
_entity.pdbx_description
1 polymer ?
#
loop_
_entity_poly.entity_id
_entity_poly.type
_entity_poly.pdbx_seq_one_letter_code
_entity_poly.pdbx_strand_id
1 'polypeptide(L)'
;MLSQQLTAQNIDLWQSVVTRELGYIQSRQEFLNSCTDRVAMLQQGLQNPRERGTALRLFFYLNLSERQRLFNDLVSLATVAHADIELCREAILSLPKNWLLANIENSAEEWLTDGTHEEYRRLLELYIKIDHCLTERLAQRALQHEDPDVREAGEYFQKYLKKR
;
A
#
# COMPACT_ATOMS: atom_id res chain seq x y z
N MET A 1 39.47 -5.77 -25.77
CA MET A 1 38.78 -7.05 -25.45
C MET A 1 37.96 -6.95 -24.16
N LEU A 2 38.50 -6.47 -23.03
CA LEU A 2 37.74 -6.28 -21.77
C LEU A 2 36.46 -5.43 -21.91
N SER A 3 36.47 -4.35 -22.70
CA SER A 3 35.26 -3.52 -22.90
C SER A 3 34.19 -4.18 -23.76
N GLN A 4 34.57 -5.00 -24.74
CA GLN A 4 33.61 -5.74 -25.57
C GLN A 4 32.94 -6.87 -24.79
N GLN A 5 33.68 -7.51 -23.89
CA GLN A 5 33.18 -8.59 -23.04
C GLN A 5 32.25 -8.07 -21.93
N LEU A 6 32.55 -6.89 -21.34
CA LEU A 6 31.63 -6.20 -20.42
C LEU A 6 30.32 -5.80 -21.11
N THR A 7 30.39 -5.32 -22.35
CA THR A 7 29.21 -4.95 -23.14
C THR A 7 28.36 -6.18 -23.48
N ALA A 8 28.97 -7.31 -23.83
CA ALA A 8 28.26 -8.56 -24.09
C ALA A 8 27.54 -9.07 -22.82
N GLN A 9 28.23 -9.10 -21.67
CA GLN A 9 27.62 -9.50 -20.39
C GLN A 9 26.43 -8.60 -20.01
N ASN A 10 26.55 -7.28 -20.21
CA ASN A 10 25.45 -6.35 -19.94
C ASN A 10 24.25 -6.59 -20.85
N ILE A 11 24.48 -6.89 -22.13
CA ILE A 11 23.43 -7.25 -23.09
C ILE A 11 22.74 -8.54 -22.65
N ASP A 12 23.50 -9.57 -22.25
CA ASP A 12 22.94 -10.85 -21.81
C ASP A 12 22.10 -10.70 -20.53
N LEU A 13 22.59 -9.93 -19.55
CA LEU A 13 21.84 -9.60 -18.33
C LEU A 13 20.54 -8.87 -18.65
N TRP A 14 20.59 -7.89 -19.55
CA TRP A 14 19.40 -7.17 -19.99
C TRP A 14 18.40 -8.08 -20.71
N GLN A 15 18.87 -8.92 -21.64
CA GLN A 15 18.02 -9.89 -22.34
C GLN A 15 17.36 -10.89 -21.38
N SER A 16 18.08 -11.31 -20.33
CA SER A 16 17.54 -12.16 -19.26
C SER A 16 16.39 -11.46 -18.50
N VAL A 17 16.54 -10.18 -18.17
CA VAL A 17 15.47 -9.38 -17.55
C VAL A 17 14.24 -9.31 -18.46
N VAL A 18 14.42 -8.93 -19.73
CA VAL A 18 13.33 -8.82 -20.71
C VAL A 18 12.61 -10.15 -20.91
N THR A 19 13.36 -11.25 -21.01
CA THR A 19 12.78 -12.60 -21.20
C THR A 19 11.92 -12.99 -20.00
N ARG A 20 12.39 -12.74 -18.77
CA ARG A 20 11.62 -13.01 -17.55
C ARG A 20 10.40 -12.11 -17.41
N GLU A 21 10.51 -10.85 -17.83
CA GLU A 21 9.37 -9.93 -17.86
C GLU A 21 8.29 -10.41 -18.83
N LEU A 22 8.65 -10.85 -20.03
CA LEU A 22 7.70 -11.43 -20.98
C LEU A 22 7.00 -12.67 -20.42
N GLY A 23 7.75 -13.57 -19.78
CA GLY A 23 7.17 -14.74 -19.11
C GLY A 23 6.21 -14.37 -17.97
N TYR A 24 6.55 -13.34 -17.18
CA TYR A 24 5.66 -12.80 -16.16
C TYR A 24 4.39 -12.20 -16.77
N ILE A 25 4.49 -11.41 -17.84
CA ILE A 25 3.35 -10.80 -18.53
C ILE A 25 2.39 -11.88 -19.03
N GLN A 26 2.90 -12.95 -19.63
CA GLN A 26 2.09 -14.08 -20.10
C GLN A 26 1.38 -14.77 -18.93
N SER A 27 2.12 -15.10 -17.87
CA SER A 27 1.56 -15.75 -16.67
C SER A 27 0.49 -14.88 -16.00
N ARG A 28 0.72 -13.57 -15.95
CA ARG A 28 -0.26 -12.59 -15.45
C ARG A 28 -1.53 -12.59 -16.30
N GLN A 29 -1.42 -12.56 -17.62
CA GLN A 29 -2.58 -12.56 -18.51
C GLN A 29 -3.41 -13.84 -18.32
N GLU A 30 -2.74 -14.99 -18.25
CA GLU A 30 -3.39 -16.27 -17.99
C GLU A 30 -4.08 -16.28 -16.63
N PHE A 31 -3.40 -15.82 -15.57
CA PHE A 31 -4.01 -15.69 -14.24
C PHE A 31 -5.25 -14.80 -14.26
N LEU A 32 -5.16 -13.60 -14.86
CA LEU A 32 -6.26 -12.65 -14.89
C LEU A 32 -7.46 -13.17 -15.70
N ASN A 33 -7.24 -13.94 -16.76
CA ASN A 33 -8.29 -14.44 -17.64
C ASN A 33 -8.92 -15.76 -17.16
N SER A 34 -8.14 -16.61 -16.49
CA SER A 34 -8.53 -18.00 -16.18
C SER A 34 -8.75 -18.27 -14.70
N CYS A 35 -8.25 -17.42 -13.79
CA CYS A 35 -8.44 -17.62 -12.35
C CYS A 35 -9.89 -17.32 -11.94
N THR A 36 -10.57 -18.34 -11.40
CA THR A 36 -11.99 -18.25 -11.01
C THR A 36 -12.21 -17.40 -9.77
N ASP A 37 -11.22 -17.28 -8.88
CA ASP A 37 -11.29 -16.42 -7.69
C ASP A 37 -9.97 -15.67 -7.45
N ARG A 38 -9.65 -14.76 -8.37
CA ARG A 38 -8.45 -13.93 -8.28
C ARG A 38 -8.42 -13.03 -7.04
N VAL A 39 -9.57 -12.64 -6.50
CA VAL A 39 -9.64 -11.80 -5.30
C VAL A 39 -9.12 -12.58 -4.09
N ALA A 40 -9.59 -13.82 -3.89
CA ALA A 40 -9.09 -14.65 -2.80
C ALA A 40 -7.58 -14.94 -2.91
N MET A 41 -7.08 -15.19 -4.13
CA MET A 41 -5.65 -15.39 -4.36
C MET A 41 -4.82 -14.15 -4.03
N LEU A 42 -5.29 -12.97 -4.44
CA LEU A 42 -4.61 -11.71 -4.10
C LEU A 42 -4.67 -11.44 -2.60
N GLN A 43 -5.79 -11.72 -1.94
CA GLN A 43 -5.92 -11.59 -0.49
C GLN A 43 -4.87 -12.44 0.26
N GLN A 44 -4.69 -13.70 -0.14
CA GLN A 44 -3.64 -14.56 0.42
C GLN A 44 -2.23 -14.01 0.12
N GLY A 45 -2.00 -13.55 -1.12
CA GLY A 45 -0.73 -12.97 -1.52
C GLY A 45 -0.36 -11.71 -0.73
N LEU A 46 -1.34 -10.87 -0.35
CA LEU A 46 -1.12 -9.68 0.48
C LEU A 46 -0.58 -10.05 1.88
N GLN A 47 -0.98 -11.19 2.43
CA GLN A 47 -0.55 -11.67 3.74
C GLN A 47 0.83 -12.33 3.72
N ASN A 48 1.35 -12.71 2.54
CA ASN A 48 2.66 -13.32 2.39
C ASN A 48 3.71 -12.30 1.91
N PRO A 49 4.73 -11.93 2.72
CA PRO A 49 5.75 -10.94 2.34
C PRO A 49 6.49 -11.23 1.02
N ARG A 50 6.60 -12.50 0.61
CA ARG A 50 7.26 -12.87 -0.66
C ARG A 50 6.37 -12.65 -1.88
N GLU A 51 5.06 -12.64 -1.69
CA GLU A 51 4.06 -12.53 -2.77
C GLU A 51 3.39 -11.16 -2.81
N ARG A 52 3.42 -10.42 -1.70
CA ARG A 52 2.75 -9.13 -1.50
C ARG A 52 3.01 -8.14 -2.63
N GLY A 53 4.27 -7.93 -3.00
CA GLY A 53 4.62 -7.03 -4.10
C GLY A 53 3.96 -7.43 -5.43
N THR A 54 3.82 -8.73 -5.70
CA THR A 54 3.10 -9.23 -6.89
C THR A 54 1.60 -9.03 -6.75
N ALA A 55 1.01 -9.38 -5.59
CA ALA A 55 -0.42 -9.18 -5.33
C ALA A 55 -0.84 -7.72 -5.48
N LEU A 56 -0.04 -6.79 -4.94
CA LEU A 56 -0.26 -5.35 -5.06
C LEU A 56 -0.13 -4.86 -6.51
N ARG A 57 0.79 -5.40 -7.33
CA ARG A 57 0.85 -5.06 -8.76
C ARG A 57 -0.34 -5.60 -9.54
N LEU A 58 -0.85 -6.78 -9.16
CA LEU A 58 -2.03 -7.38 -9.79
C LEU A 58 -3.33 -6.68 -9.41
N PHE A 59 -3.39 -6.05 -8.22
CA PHE A 59 -4.53 -5.26 -7.76
C PHE A 59 -5.01 -4.23 -8.80
N PHE A 60 -4.07 -3.59 -9.51
CA PHE A 60 -4.40 -2.57 -10.52
C PHE A 60 -5.07 -3.12 -11.79
N TYR A 61 -5.16 -4.44 -11.96
CA TYR A 61 -5.92 -5.06 -13.04
C TYR A 61 -7.34 -5.46 -12.63
N LEU A 62 -7.64 -5.42 -11.33
CA LEU A 62 -8.98 -5.70 -10.82
C LEU A 62 -9.96 -4.58 -11.18
N ASN A 63 -11.24 -4.93 -11.30
CA ASN A 63 -12.31 -3.94 -11.37
C ASN A 63 -12.57 -3.29 -10.00
N LEU A 64 -13.35 -2.21 -9.98
CA LEU A 64 -13.57 -1.44 -8.75
C LEU A 64 -14.17 -2.27 -7.60
N SER A 65 -15.15 -3.12 -7.87
CA SER A 65 -15.79 -3.94 -6.82
C SER A 65 -14.80 -4.96 -6.23
N GLU A 66 -13.99 -5.58 -7.07
CA GLU A 66 -12.92 -6.49 -6.64
C GLU A 66 -11.87 -5.77 -5.79
N ARG A 67 -11.46 -4.55 -6.18
CA ARG A 67 -10.52 -3.74 -5.39
C ARG A 67 -11.08 -3.38 -4.02
N GLN A 68 -12.35 -2.96 -3.97
CA GLN A 68 -13.02 -2.62 -2.72
C GLN A 68 -13.10 -3.81 -1.75
N ARG A 69 -13.21 -5.04 -2.25
CA ARG A 69 -13.19 -6.26 -1.41
C ARG A 69 -11.85 -6.49 -0.70
N LEU A 70 -10.75 -5.98 -1.24
CA LEU A 70 -9.40 -6.08 -0.65
C LEU A 70 -9.05 -4.86 0.22
N PHE A 71 -9.96 -3.90 0.37
CA PHE A 71 -9.66 -2.62 1.01
C PHE A 71 -9.20 -2.78 2.46
N ASN A 72 -9.87 -3.60 3.26
CA ASN A 72 -9.52 -3.77 4.66
C ASN A 72 -8.13 -4.41 4.83
N ASP A 73 -7.77 -5.36 3.96
CA ASP A 73 -6.41 -5.95 3.94
C ASP A 73 -5.36 -4.90 3.59
N LEU A 74 -5.65 -3.99 2.66
CA LEU A 74 -4.74 -2.88 2.32
C LEU A 74 -4.59 -1.89 3.48
N VAL A 75 -5.68 -1.52 4.15
CA VAL A 75 -5.63 -0.62 5.31
C VAL A 75 -4.82 -1.25 6.43
N SER A 76 -5.03 -2.53 6.73
CA SER A 76 -4.23 -3.30 7.69
C SER A 76 -2.74 -3.30 7.32
N LEU A 77 -2.38 -3.57 6.06
CA LEU A 77 -0.99 -3.47 5.63
C LEU A 77 -0.42 -2.05 5.74
N ALA A 78 -1.26 -1.03 5.57
CA ALA A 78 -0.85 0.35 5.68
C ALA A 78 -0.65 0.84 7.12
N THR A 79 -0.90 0.01 8.15
CA THR A 79 -0.67 0.38 9.55
C THR A 79 0.73 0.01 10.08
N VAL A 80 1.51 -0.77 9.33
CA VAL A 80 2.86 -1.22 9.74
C VAL A 80 3.92 -0.90 8.68
N ALA A 81 5.18 -0.81 9.10
CA ALA A 81 6.30 -0.60 8.18
C ALA A 81 6.68 -1.90 7.43
N HIS A 82 6.75 -1.85 6.10
CA HIS A 82 7.23 -2.95 5.27
C HIS A 82 7.77 -2.45 3.92
N ALA A 83 8.49 -3.32 3.20
CA ALA A 83 9.15 -2.97 1.93
C ALA A 83 8.18 -2.49 0.83
N ASP A 84 6.94 -2.97 0.85
CA ASP A 84 5.90 -2.62 -0.14
C ASP A 84 4.95 -1.49 0.30
N ILE A 85 5.24 -0.76 1.40
CA ILE A 85 4.29 0.19 2.00
C ILE A 85 3.83 1.28 1.04
N GLU A 86 4.72 1.82 0.21
CA GLU A 86 4.35 2.86 -0.75
C GLU A 86 3.45 2.32 -1.86
N LEU A 87 3.65 1.07 -2.30
CA LEU A 87 2.78 0.43 -3.28
C LEU A 87 1.41 0.08 -2.67
N CYS A 88 1.36 -0.30 -1.39
CA CYS A 88 0.12 -0.48 -0.66
C CYS A 88 -0.68 0.84 -0.59
N ARG A 89 -0.01 1.94 -0.24
CA ARG A 89 -0.61 3.28 -0.20
C ARG A 89 -1.10 3.72 -1.59
N GLU A 90 -0.35 3.44 -2.65
CA GLU A 90 -0.78 3.70 -4.02
C GLU A 90 -2.05 2.91 -4.39
N ALA A 91 -2.12 1.63 -4.01
CA ALA A 91 -3.30 0.80 -4.22
C ALA A 91 -4.53 1.39 -3.53
N ILE A 92 -4.40 1.83 -2.26
CA ILE A 92 -5.45 2.53 -1.52
C ILE A 92 -5.87 3.82 -2.24
N LEU A 93 -4.89 4.68 -2.59
CA LEU A 93 -5.14 5.98 -3.21
C LEU A 93 -5.74 5.88 -4.63
N SER A 94 -5.64 4.71 -5.27
CA SER A 94 -6.26 4.47 -6.58
C SER A 94 -7.79 4.28 -6.52
N LEU A 95 -8.36 4.08 -5.33
CA LEU A 95 -9.80 4.00 -5.13
C LEU A 95 -10.45 5.40 -5.20
N PRO A 96 -11.75 5.50 -5.58
CA PRO A 96 -12.43 6.78 -5.66
C PRO A 96 -12.38 7.56 -4.34
N LYS A 97 -11.94 8.83 -4.37
CA LYS A 97 -11.74 9.66 -3.16
C LYS A 97 -12.97 9.69 -2.25
N ASN A 98 -14.16 9.88 -2.82
CA ASN A 98 -15.41 9.92 -2.03
C ASN A 98 -15.69 8.59 -1.32
N TRP A 99 -15.32 7.48 -1.95
CA TRP A 99 -15.46 6.16 -1.33
C TRP A 99 -14.42 5.99 -0.21
N LEU A 100 -13.16 6.37 -0.43
CA LEU A 100 -12.14 6.33 0.63
C LEU A 100 -12.56 7.12 1.87
N LEU A 101 -13.03 8.36 1.69
CA LEU A 101 -13.48 9.22 2.78
C LEU A 101 -14.64 8.60 3.59
N ALA A 102 -15.49 7.80 2.96
CA ALA A 102 -16.62 7.16 3.62
C ALA A 102 -16.25 5.84 4.35
N ASN A 103 -15.09 5.24 4.06
CA ASN A 103 -14.77 3.88 4.50
C ASN A 103 -13.48 3.77 5.32
N ILE A 104 -12.51 4.66 5.13
CA ILE A 104 -11.16 4.46 5.68
C ILE A 104 -11.11 4.54 7.20
N GLU A 105 -11.84 5.46 7.83
CA GLU A 105 -11.87 5.56 9.30
C GLU A 105 -12.45 4.30 9.93
N ASN A 106 -13.54 3.76 9.36
CA ASN A 106 -14.14 2.51 9.84
C ASN A 106 -13.18 1.32 9.70
N SER A 107 -12.44 1.24 8.60
CA SER A 107 -11.46 0.17 8.39
C SER A 107 -10.21 0.32 9.27
N ALA A 108 -9.87 1.53 9.68
CA ALA A 108 -8.69 1.80 10.50
C ALA A 108 -8.97 1.68 12.01
N GLU A 109 -10.24 1.69 12.44
CA GLU A 109 -10.61 1.83 13.85
C GLU A 109 -10.06 0.71 14.74
N GLU A 110 -10.07 -0.53 14.26
CA GLU A 110 -9.54 -1.67 15.02
C GLU A 110 -8.03 -1.53 15.31
N TRP A 111 -7.29 -0.86 14.41
CA TRP A 111 -5.84 -0.62 14.54
C TRP A 111 -5.52 0.62 15.38
N LEU A 112 -6.52 1.46 15.67
CA LEU A 112 -6.38 2.70 16.45
C LEU A 112 -6.91 2.58 17.88
N THR A 113 -7.76 1.60 18.18
CA THR A 113 -8.34 1.44 19.53
C THR A 113 -7.28 1.15 20.58
N ASP A 114 -6.37 0.22 20.25
CA ASP A 114 -5.20 -0.14 21.08
C ASP A 114 -3.88 0.11 20.31
N GLY A 115 -3.93 1.03 19.34
CA GLY A 115 -2.81 1.33 18.44
C GLY A 115 -1.65 2.01 19.13
N THR A 116 -0.43 1.74 18.67
CA THR A 116 0.79 2.36 19.18
C THR A 116 1.20 3.54 18.29
N HIS A 117 2.36 4.13 18.60
CA HIS A 117 2.97 5.14 17.74
C HIS A 117 3.09 4.68 16.28
N GLU A 118 3.36 3.39 16.00
CA GLU A 118 3.50 2.90 14.63
C GLU A 118 2.20 3.04 13.84
N GLU A 119 1.10 2.45 14.32
CA GLU A 119 -0.19 2.46 13.62
C GLU A 119 -0.68 3.89 13.38
N TYR A 120 -0.63 4.75 14.41
CA TYR A 120 -0.98 6.16 14.30
C TYR A 120 -0.12 6.89 13.28
N ARG A 121 1.21 6.71 13.33
CA ARG A 121 2.13 7.36 12.40
C ARG A 121 1.89 6.92 10.96
N ARG A 122 1.74 5.62 10.73
CA ARG A 122 1.56 5.06 9.38
C ARG A 122 0.23 5.52 8.76
N LEU A 123 -0.85 5.56 9.56
CA LEU A 123 -2.15 6.05 9.13
C LEU A 123 -2.16 7.57 8.88
N LEU A 124 -1.50 8.37 9.72
CA LEU A 124 -1.34 9.82 9.49
C LEU A 124 -0.60 10.11 8.18
N GLU A 125 0.46 9.36 7.87
CA GLU A 125 1.19 9.45 6.61
C GLU A 125 0.33 9.05 5.39
N LEU A 126 -0.65 8.16 5.56
CA LEU A 126 -1.62 7.83 4.52
C LEU A 126 -2.70 8.91 4.39
N TYR A 127 -3.30 9.33 5.51
CA TYR A 127 -4.43 10.26 5.55
C TYR A 127 -4.06 11.59 4.92
N ILE A 128 -2.82 12.05 5.10
CA ILE A 128 -2.35 13.30 4.51
C ILE A 128 -2.26 13.28 2.98
N LYS A 129 -2.17 12.09 2.38
CA LYS A 129 -2.25 11.91 0.93
C LYS A 129 -3.70 11.87 0.42
N ILE A 130 -4.67 11.63 1.30
CA ILE A 130 -6.10 11.51 0.97
C ILE A 130 -6.81 12.86 1.15
N ASP A 131 -6.79 13.40 2.37
CA ASP A 131 -7.58 14.57 2.73
C ASP A 131 -7.09 15.29 4.00
N HIS A 132 -7.18 16.62 3.98
CA HIS A 132 -6.76 17.48 5.08
C HIS A 132 -7.62 17.26 6.34
N CYS A 133 -8.95 17.22 6.21
CA CYS A 133 -9.85 17.11 7.35
C CYS A 133 -9.74 15.72 8.00
N LEU A 134 -9.54 14.69 7.19
CA LEU A 134 -9.28 13.33 7.67
C LEU A 134 -7.99 13.27 8.50
N THR A 135 -6.92 13.90 8.01
CA THR A 135 -5.63 13.97 8.73
C THR A 135 -5.76 14.74 10.03
N GLU A 136 -6.49 15.86 10.02
CA GLU A 136 -6.70 16.68 11.19
C GLU A 136 -7.41 15.91 12.31
N ARG A 137 -8.48 15.17 11.99
CA ARG A 137 -9.20 14.35 12.98
C ARG A 137 -8.29 13.32 13.65
N LEU A 138 -7.49 12.58 12.87
CA LEU A 138 -6.58 11.59 13.43
C LEU A 138 -5.47 12.24 14.26
N ALA A 139 -4.94 13.39 13.82
CA ALA A 139 -3.93 14.12 14.58
C ALA A 139 -4.50 14.63 15.92
N GLN A 140 -5.74 15.13 15.94
CA GLN A 140 -6.43 15.52 17.17
C GLN A 140 -6.66 14.34 18.10
N ARG A 141 -7.07 13.18 17.58
CA ARG A 141 -7.19 11.94 18.36
C ARG A 141 -5.84 11.54 18.98
N ALA A 142 -4.76 11.57 18.19
CA ALA A 142 -3.41 11.24 18.65
C ALA A 142 -2.93 12.16 19.79
N LEU A 143 -3.25 13.46 19.72
CA LEU A 143 -2.91 14.43 20.78
C LEU A 143 -3.58 14.17 22.13
N GLN A 144 -4.71 13.45 22.15
CA GLN A 144 -5.42 13.06 23.37
C GLN A 144 -5.01 11.67 23.88
N HIS A 145 -4.08 10.99 23.21
CA HIS A 145 -3.67 9.64 23.58
C HIS A 145 -2.80 9.64 24.85
N GLU A 146 -2.87 8.57 25.64
CA GLU A 146 -2.11 8.43 26.89
C GLU A 146 -0.62 8.19 26.65
N ASP A 147 -0.28 7.52 25.55
CA ASP A 147 1.10 7.29 25.10
C ASP A 147 1.75 8.59 24.57
N PRO A 148 2.89 9.05 25.14
CA PRO A 148 3.64 10.21 24.64
C PRO A 148 4.10 10.09 23.19
N ASP A 149 4.46 8.90 22.72
CA ASP A 149 4.98 8.71 21.35
C ASP A 149 3.85 8.89 20.33
N VAL A 150 2.64 8.42 20.65
CA VAL A 150 1.43 8.70 19.84
C VAL A 150 1.13 10.20 19.81
N ARG A 151 1.23 10.90 20.96
CA ARG A 151 1.04 12.36 21.00
C ARG A 151 2.06 13.08 20.12
N GLU A 152 3.32 12.64 20.12
CA GLU A 152 4.37 13.21 19.25
C GLU A 152 3.97 13.13 17.77
N ALA A 153 3.45 12.00 17.31
CA ALA A 153 2.93 11.87 15.95
C ALA A 153 1.79 12.86 15.68
N GLY A 154 0.84 13.00 16.61
CA GLY A 154 -0.23 13.99 16.52
C GLY A 154 0.29 15.43 16.39
N GLU A 155 1.25 15.82 17.22
CA GLU A 155 1.87 17.16 17.17
C GLU A 155 2.59 17.41 15.85
N TYR A 156 3.36 16.44 15.37
CA TYR A 156 4.08 16.54 14.11
C TYR A 156 3.13 16.86 12.95
N PHE A 157 2.05 16.09 12.83
CA PHE A 157 1.08 16.26 11.75
C PHE A 157 0.23 17.53 11.93
N GLN A 158 -0.12 17.93 13.15
CA GLN A 158 -0.79 19.20 13.39
C GLN A 158 0.09 20.41 12.97
N LYS A 159 1.39 20.37 13.29
CA LYS A 159 2.35 21.40 12.86
C LYS A 159 2.53 21.39 11.34
N TYR A 160 2.51 20.21 10.72
CA TYR A 160 2.60 20.06 9.27
C TYR A 160 1.40 20.68 8.54
N LEU A 161 0.18 20.41 9.00
CA LEU A 161 -1.06 20.92 8.39
C LEU A 161 -1.15 22.45 8.45
N LYS A 162 -0.62 23.08 9.51
CA LYS A 162 -0.57 24.55 9.66
C LYS A 162 0.43 25.25 8.73
N LYS A 163 1.36 24.52 8.12
CA LYS A 163 2.42 25.05 7.23
C LYS A 163 2.07 24.95 5.74
N ARG A 164 0.99 24.26 5.40
CA ARG A 164 0.49 24.11 4.02
C ARG A 164 -0.65 25.08 3.77
#